data_AF-A0AAJ8MGN2-F1
#
_entry.id   AF-A0AAJ8MGN2-F1
#
_cell.length_a   1.000
_cell.length_b   1.000
_cell.length_c   1.000
_cell.angle_alpha   90.00
_cell.angle_beta   90.00
_cell.angle_gamma   90.00
#
_symmetry.space_group_name_H-M   'P 1'
#
loop_
_entity.id
_entity.type
_entity.pdbx_description
1 polymer ?
#
loop_
_entity_poly.entity_id
_entity_poly.type
_entity_poly.pdbx_seq_one_letter_code
_entity_poly.pdbx_strand_id
1 'polypeptide(L)'
;MIELIERTCEHAECAATVMGYTARCNWCYRIWCPEHTEQDCHRCAQALRTEPYADSVVELRKIQEVVEAEELTKLLDKVKSREDVFVEQAQHLRPRHTCTLDVPPDYANLKASKWFAYCNVHFLIRFDDGVKWLLRVRQTRSHRLPSALTAPIIQSEVATLTVLKNGGVPVPAGFMPPHLVPGSSLEDATDLDYFFLEFMEGTPLSLPFSGYFSEIQLPDDQLADFIEEYAKTRIQLSNLRLPYTKLGCIFPSEDAISDIGPIVGLSCFMNPSQPHFMGPFSTFKDMMLAKIDAALRYSKINALQGSYTVDEYLWHLEMRELVAASKELGEAPTELYIKHDDSKGDELSVDSDGKIIGILDWEWAYVITKNDAFYTPHFFNRTFAYMKGSNALSHAEKMLIECYKRHSREDLAECVRKGKLYLRLERIGMYEPAFTKKGFREVFGDDMPKDINPPEDDDGWREYMIDRYKDDEDVKEVIARYGSN
;
A
#
# COMPACT_ATOMS: atom_id res chain seq x y z
N MET A 1 -0.04 2.50 -6.43
CA MET A 1 0.18 3.23 -5.18
C MET A 1 0.34 4.71 -5.56
N ILE A 2 -0.54 5.59 -5.08
CA ILE A 2 -0.62 6.97 -5.60
C ILE A 2 -0.04 7.92 -4.58
N GLU A 3 0.93 8.72 -5.01
CA GLU A 3 1.30 9.93 -4.29
C GLU A 3 0.39 11.08 -4.73
N LEU A 4 -0.53 11.50 -3.87
CA LEU A 4 -1.41 12.65 -4.05
C LEU A 4 -0.63 13.95 -3.80
N ILE A 5 0.25 14.27 -4.73
CA ILE A 5 1.00 15.52 -4.77
C ILE A 5 0.71 16.29 -6.05
N GLU A 6 0.77 17.60 -5.95
CA GLU A 6 0.67 18.49 -7.10
C GLU A 6 1.90 18.37 -7.98
N ARG A 7 1.68 18.28 -9.30
CA ARG A 7 2.72 18.20 -10.32
C ARG A 7 2.37 19.09 -11.50
N THR A 8 3.37 19.66 -12.16
CA THR A 8 3.16 20.47 -13.36
C THR A 8 3.13 19.59 -14.60
N CYS A 9 2.21 19.86 -15.53
CA CYS A 9 2.19 19.19 -16.82
C CYS A 9 3.52 19.38 -17.57
N GLU A 10 4.03 18.31 -18.18
CA GLU A 10 5.31 18.34 -18.91
C GLU A 10 5.18 18.80 -20.37
N HIS A 11 3.97 19.15 -20.84
CA HIS A 11 3.82 19.79 -22.14
C HIS A 11 4.49 21.16 -22.14
N ALA A 12 5.28 21.46 -23.18
CA ALA A 12 5.94 22.74 -23.32
C ALA A 12 4.92 23.88 -23.24
N GLU A 13 5.25 24.95 -22.51
CA GLU A 13 4.38 26.13 -22.33
C GLU A 13 3.06 25.87 -21.56
N CYS A 14 2.83 24.65 -21.03
CA CYS A 14 1.71 24.39 -20.14
C CYS A 14 2.10 24.66 -18.68
N ALA A 15 1.31 25.51 -18.00
CA ALA A 15 1.48 25.79 -16.57
C ALA A 15 0.43 25.06 -15.69
N ALA A 16 -0.34 24.14 -16.27
CA ALA A 16 -1.39 23.44 -15.54
C ALA A 16 -0.80 22.53 -14.46
N THR A 17 -1.31 22.66 -13.24
CA THR A 17 -1.02 21.76 -12.13
C THR A 17 -2.05 20.64 -12.10
N VAL A 18 -1.57 19.42 -11.91
CA VAL A 18 -2.36 18.20 -11.88
C VAL A 18 -2.05 17.39 -10.63
N MET A 19 -3.02 16.60 -10.20
CA MET A 19 -2.93 15.70 -9.06
C MET A 19 -3.72 14.44 -9.37
N GLY A 20 -3.26 13.30 -8.86
CA GLY A 20 -4.05 12.07 -8.86
C GLY A 20 -3.56 10.93 -9.73
N TYR A 21 -4.36 9.86 -9.82
CA TYR A 21 -4.01 8.61 -10.53
C TYR A 21 -3.70 8.83 -12.01
N THR A 22 -4.45 9.72 -12.65
CA THR A 22 -4.36 9.99 -14.09
C THR A 22 -3.32 11.08 -14.43
N ALA A 23 -2.79 11.78 -13.42
CA ALA A 23 -1.81 12.84 -13.62
C ALA A 23 -0.46 12.31 -14.12
N ARG A 24 -0.04 11.13 -13.66
CA ARG A 24 1.19 10.46 -14.10
C ARG A 24 0.84 9.27 -14.99
N CYS A 25 1.34 9.25 -16.22
CA CYS A 25 1.14 8.13 -17.12
C CYS A 25 1.84 6.87 -16.58
N ASN A 26 1.10 5.76 -16.45
CA ASN A 26 1.66 4.50 -15.94
C ASN A 26 2.67 3.82 -16.88
N TRP A 27 2.74 4.26 -18.14
CA TRP A 27 3.61 3.67 -19.16
C TRP A 27 4.91 4.47 -19.35
N CYS A 28 4.82 5.79 -19.53
CA CYS A 28 5.99 6.64 -19.74
C CYS A 28 6.44 7.43 -18.51
N TYR A 29 5.73 7.30 -17.38
CA TYR A 29 5.97 8.01 -16.12
C TYR A 29 5.91 9.54 -16.18
N ARG A 30 5.58 10.13 -17.34
CA ARG A 30 5.44 11.58 -17.54
C ARG A 30 4.15 12.14 -16.97
N ILE A 31 4.16 13.42 -16.64
CA ILE A 31 3.02 14.16 -16.09
C ILE A 31 2.23 14.87 -17.18
N TRP A 32 0.92 14.60 -17.23
CA TRP A 32 0.00 15.20 -18.21
C TRP A 32 -1.23 15.77 -17.51
N CYS A 33 -1.66 16.96 -17.94
CA CYS A 33 -2.99 17.46 -17.59
C CYS A 33 -4.06 16.86 -18.50
N PRO A 34 -5.35 16.86 -18.08
CA PRO A 34 -6.42 16.28 -18.87
C PRO A 34 -6.44 16.73 -20.35
N GLU A 35 -6.11 17.99 -20.62
CA GLU A 35 -6.02 18.54 -21.97
C GLU A 35 -4.90 17.91 -22.81
N HIS A 36 -3.75 17.59 -22.22
CA HIS A 36 -2.59 17.05 -22.93
C HIS A 36 -2.48 15.52 -22.83
N THR A 37 -3.23 14.87 -21.94
CA THR A 37 -3.22 13.40 -21.76
C THR A 37 -3.66 12.67 -23.01
N GLU A 38 -4.57 13.24 -23.80
CA GLU A 38 -5.12 12.60 -25.00
C GLU A 38 -4.49 13.11 -26.32
N GLN A 39 -3.61 14.10 -26.24
CA GLN A 39 -3.01 14.72 -27.41
C GLN A 39 -1.89 13.88 -28.02
N ASP A 40 -1.57 14.17 -29.29
CA ASP A 40 -0.51 13.49 -30.01
C ASP A 40 0.88 13.80 -29.43
N CYS A 41 1.05 14.84 -28.61
CA CYS A 41 2.29 15.05 -27.86
C CYS A 41 2.59 13.89 -26.87
N HIS A 42 1.56 13.17 -26.41
CA HIS A 42 1.68 12.04 -25.52
C HIS A 42 1.74 10.72 -26.32
N ARG A 43 2.95 10.17 -26.49
CA ARG A 43 3.15 8.94 -27.28
C ARG A 43 2.30 7.74 -26.83
N CYS A 44 2.01 7.61 -25.53
CA CYS A 44 1.15 6.52 -25.05
C CYS A 44 -0.31 6.73 -25.48
N ALA A 45 -0.79 7.97 -25.59
CA ALA A 45 -2.11 8.25 -26.13
C ALA A 45 -2.22 7.83 -27.60
N GLN A 46 -1.17 8.06 -28.40
CA GLN A 46 -1.12 7.56 -29.76
C GLN A 46 -1.15 6.02 -29.81
N ALA A 47 -0.32 5.37 -28.97
CA ALA A 47 -0.25 3.91 -28.91
C ALA A 47 -1.61 3.28 -28.55
N LEU A 48 -2.38 3.92 -27.66
CA LEU A 48 -3.73 3.48 -27.28
C LEU A 48 -4.74 3.49 -28.43
N ARG A 49 -4.50 4.25 -29.51
CA ARG A 49 -5.37 4.28 -30.70
C ARG A 49 -5.05 3.16 -31.71
N THR A 50 -4.02 2.35 -31.45
CA THR A 50 -3.67 1.20 -32.30
C THR A 50 -4.71 0.10 -32.16
N GLU A 51 -5.21 -0.38 -33.29
CA GLU A 51 -6.19 -1.48 -33.36
C GLU A 51 -5.58 -2.73 -34.01
N PRO A 52 -5.87 -3.94 -33.48
CA PRO A 52 -6.71 -4.23 -32.31
C PRO A 52 -6.07 -3.77 -30.98
N TYR A 53 -6.86 -3.59 -29.92
CA TYR A 53 -6.37 -3.25 -28.57
C TYR A 53 -5.19 -4.12 -28.08
N ALA A 54 -5.09 -5.39 -28.51
CA ALA A 54 -3.94 -6.23 -28.17
C ALA A 54 -2.60 -5.62 -28.65
N ASP A 55 -2.60 -4.97 -29.81
CA ASP A 55 -1.43 -4.33 -30.40
C ASP A 55 -1.08 -3.02 -29.68
N SER A 56 -2.08 -2.29 -29.18
CA SER A 56 -1.84 -1.10 -28.35
C SER A 56 -1.07 -1.45 -27.08
N VAL A 57 -1.41 -2.56 -26.42
CA VAL A 57 -0.71 -3.05 -25.22
C VAL A 57 0.74 -3.40 -25.54
N VAL A 58 1.02 -3.98 -26.71
CA VAL A 58 2.39 -4.27 -27.15
C VAL A 58 3.20 -2.99 -27.33
N GLU A 59 2.64 -1.98 -28.00
CA GLU A 59 3.31 -0.68 -28.18
C GLU A 59 3.54 0.06 -26.85
N LEU A 60 2.56 0.04 -25.95
CA LEU A 60 2.68 0.63 -24.61
C LEU A 60 3.79 -0.03 -23.79
N ARG A 61 3.92 -1.36 -23.87
CA ARG A 61 5.02 -2.10 -23.22
C ARG A 61 6.38 -1.72 -23.78
N LYS A 62 6.50 -1.50 -25.09
CA LYS A 62 7.75 -1.01 -25.70
C LYS A 62 8.12 0.38 -25.17
N ILE A 63 7.15 1.28 -25.07
CA ILE A 63 7.37 2.63 -24.50
C ILE A 63 7.86 2.50 -23.05
N GLN A 64 7.18 1.67 -22.25
CA GLN A 64 7.53 1.46 -20.85
C GLN A 64 8.92 0.85 -20.70
N GLU A 65 9.29 -0.14 -21.51
CA GLU A 65 10.60 -0.78 -21.46
C GLU A 65 11.74 0.22 -21.75
N VAL A 66 11.55 1.13 -22.70
CA VAL A 66 12.53 2.19 -23.00
C VAL A 66 12.70 3.14 -21.82
N VAL A 67 11.58 3.65 -21.27
CA VAL A 67 11.63 4.59 -20.14
C VAL A 67 12.19 3.92 -18.89
N GLU A 68 11.80 2.68 -18.60
CA GLU A 68 12.32 1.90 -17.49
C GLU A 68 13.84 1.69 -17.62
N ALA A 69 14.32 1.34 -18.82
CA ALA A 69 15.74 1.18 -19.08
C ALA A 69 16.52 2.48 -18.84
N GLU A 70 16.01 3.62 -19.31
CA GLU A 70 16.61 4.94 -19.09
C GLU A 70 16.67 5.31 -17.60
N GLU A 71 15.56 5.16 -16.88
CA GLU A 71 15.47 5.54 -15.47
C GLU A 71 16.32 4.64 -14.56
N LEU A 72 16.31 3.32 -14.80
CA LEU A 72 17.14 2.40 -14.03
C LEU A 72 18.62 2.54 -14.36
N THR A 73 18.99 2.89 -15.59
CA THR A 73 20.38 3.22 -15.93
C THR A 73 20.87 4.44 -15.14
N LYS A 74 20.07 5.52 -15.10
CA LYS A 74 20.41 6.71 -14.30
C LYS A 74 20.57 6.37 -12.81
N LEU A 75 19.69 5.52 -12.27
CA LEU A 75 19.78 5.08 -10.88
C LEU A 75 21.03 4.23 -10.62
N LEU A 76 21.36 3.30 -11.52
CA LEU A 76 22.61 2.52 -11.45
C LEU A 76 23.85 3.43 -11.44
N ASP A 77 23.89 4.43 -12.33
CA ASP A 77 25.02 5.36 -12.41
C ASP A 77 25.15 6.19 -11.13
N LYS A 78 24.03 6.65 -10.54
CA LYS A 78 24.04 7.33 -9.25
C LYS A 78 24.59 6.46 -8.14
N VAL A 79 24.12 5.21 -8.04
CA VAL A 79 24.59 4.26 -7.02
C VAL A 79 26.09 3.99 -7.17
N LYS A 80 26.57 3.73 -8.39
CA LYS A 80 28.01 3.55 -8.67
C LYS A 80 28.84 4.79 -8.28
N SER A 81 28.32 5.98 -8.54
CA SER A 81 29.03 7.24 -8.24
C SER A 81 29.13 7.56 -6.73
N ARG A 82 28.46 6.78 -5.89
CA ARG A 82 28.38 6.94 -4.42
C ARG A 82 28.61 5.61 -3.69
N GLU A 83 29.19 4.63 -4.36
CA GLU A 83 29.43 3.29 -3.80
C GLU A 83 30.26 3.35 -2.52
N ASP A 84 31.28 4.20 -2.49
CA ASP A 84 32.14 4.45 -1.34
C ASP A 84 31.36 4.91 -0.11
N VAL A 85 30.39 5.81 -0.29
CA VAL A 85 29.52 6.29 0.78
C VAL A 85 28.68 5.15 1.38
N PHE A 86 28.08 4.31 0.54
CA PHE A 86 27.26 3.20 1.02
C PHE A 86 28.09 2.14 1.75
N VAL A 87 29.28 1.82 1.23
CA VAL A 87 30.21 0.88 1.86
C VAL A 87 30.70 1.43 3.20
N GLU A 88 31.10 2.70 3.27
CA GLU A 88 31.52 3.34 4.53
C GLU A 88 30.41 3.28 5.58
N GLN A 89 29.18 3.63 5.20
CA GLN A 89 28.03 3.59 6.11
C GLN A 89 27.69 2.18 6.57
N ALA A 90 27.71 1.18 5.68
CA ALA A 90 27.45 -0.21 6.05
C ALA A 90 28.51 -0.74 7.02
N GLN A 91 29.78 -0.41 6.83
CA GLN A 91 30.87 -0.78 7.74
C GLN A 91 30.78 -0.03 9.08
N HIS A 92 30.29 1.22 9.08
CA HIS A 92 30.00 1.96 10.31
C HIS A 92 28.88 1.30 11.12
N LEU A 93 27.81 0.90 10.44
CA LEU A 93 26.68 0.18 11.04
C LEU A 93 27.06 -1.24 11.51
N ARG A 94 28.13 -1.83 10.95
CA ARG A 94 28.66 -3.13 11.34
C ARG A 94 30.17 -3.08 11.64
N PRO A 95 30.56 -2.54 12.82
CA PRO A 95 31.96 -2.36 13.16
C PRO A 95 32.76 -3.66 13.13
N ARG A 96 34.04 -3.56 12.73
CA ARG A 96 35.03 -4.66 12.60
C ARG A 96 34.90 -5.55 11.36
N HIS A 97 33.96 -5.26 10.47
CA HIS A 97 33.80 -5.98 9.22
C HIS A 97 33.95 -5.03 8.04
N THR A 98 34.60 -5.51 6.99
CA THR A 98 34.62 -4.85 5.69
C THR A 98 33.52 -5.42 4.79
N CYS A 99 33.09 -4.65 3.79
CA CYS A 99 32.11 -5.13 2.81
C CYS A 99 32.31 -4.60 1.40
N THR A 100 31.69 -5.26 0.42
CA THR A 100 31.56 -4.81 -0.97
C THR A 100 30.09 -4.62 -1.34
N LEU A 101 29.82 -3.72 -2.28
CA LEU A 101 28.50 -3.51 -2.87
C LEU A 101 28.46 -4.08 -4.29
N ASP A 102 27.59 -5.04 -4.55
CA ASP A 102 27.41 -5.64 -5.87
C ASP A 102 26.42 -4.78 -6.68
N VAL A 103 26.94 -3.87 -7.52
CA VAL A 103 26.13 -3.07 -8.43
C VAL A 103 26.15 -3.68 -9.84
N PRO A 104 24.99 -4.03 -10.43
CA PRO A 104 24.93 -4.52 -11.80
C PRO A 104 25.60 -3.56 -12.79
N PRO A 105 26.36 -4.06 -13.78
CA PRO A 105 27.09 -3.21 -14.72
C PRO A 105 26.16 -2.40 -15.61
N ASP A 106 24.96 -2.89 -15.90
CA ASP A 106 23.97 -2.22 -16.75
C ASP A 106 22.54 -2.69 -16.43
N TYR A 107 21.56 -2.04 -17.09
CA TYR A 107 20.15 -2.37 -16.97
C TYR A 107 19.84 -3.82 -17.37
N ALA A 108 20.50 -4.39 -18.38
CA ALA A 108 20.23 -5.76 -18.82
C ALA A 108 20.57 -6.78 -17.71
N ASN A 109 21.68 -6.56 -17.00
CA ASN A 109 22.07 -7.38 -15.86
C ASN A 109 21.14 -7.18 -14.66
N LEU A 110 20.72 -5.94 -14.37
CA LEU A 110 19.70 -5.68 -13.34
C LEU A 110 18.38 -6.39 -13.68
N LYS A 111 17.92 -6.30 -14.93
CA LYS A 111 16.71 -6.97 -15.42
C LYS A 111 16.78 -8.49 -15.28
N ALA A 112 17.92 -9.08 -15.62
CA ALA A 112 18.16 -10.51 -15.47
C ALA A 112 18.17 -10.97 -14.00
N SER A 113 18.66 -10.11 -13.09
CA SER A 113 18.69 -10.43 -11.65
C SER A 113 17.31 -10.48 -11.00
N LYS A 114 16.34 -9.70 -11.50
CA LYS A 114 15.02 -9.44 -10.88
C LYS A 114 15.09 -8.76 -9.49
N TRP A 115 16.18 -8.05 -9.18
CA TRP A 115 16.38 -7.39 -7.89
C TRP A 115 15.75 -5.99 -7.82
N PHE A 116 14.64 -5.79 -8.51
CA PHE A 116 13.85 -4.57 -8.46
C PHE A 116 12.37 -4.90 -8.64
N ALA A 117 11.53 -4.06 -8.06
CA ALA A 117 10.08 -4.19 -8.12
C ALA A 117 9.43 -2.84 -8.50
N TYR A 118 8.21 -2.58 -8.06
CA TYR A 118 7.52 -1.35 -8.42
C TYR A 118 8.22 -0.10 -7.81
N CYS A 119 8.43 -0.06 -6.50
CA CYS A 119 8.98 1.12 -5.83
C CYS A 119 10.51 1.11 -5.67
N ASN A 120 11.15 -0.06 -5.62
CA ASN A 120 12.49 -0.18 -5.04
C ASN A 120 13.42 -1.02 -5.92
N VAL A 121 14.72 -0.76 -5.81
CA VAL A 121 15.85 -1.54 -6.37
C VAL A 121 16.73 -1.99 -5.21
N HIS A 122 17.18 -3.23 -5.24
CA HIS A 122 18.00 -3.83 -4.21
C HIS A 122 19.40 -4.14 -4.74
N PHE A 123 20.43 -3.83 -3.96
CA PHE A 123 21.83 -4.13 -4.27
C PHE A 123 22.43 -4.97 -3.15
N LEU A 124 23.19 -6.01 -3.49
CA LEU A 124 23.75 -6.90 -2.47
C LEU A 124 24.95 -6.24 -1.82
N ILE A 125 25.01 -6.30 -0.49
CA ILE A 125 26.21 -6.02 0.28
C ILE A 125 26.73 -7.34 0.83
N ARG A 126 28.02 -7.62 0.61
CA ARG A 126 28.69 -8.81 1.13
C ARG A 126 29.76 -8.41 2.12
N PHE A 127 29.63 -8.88 3.36
CA PHE A 127 30.66 -8.71 4.37
C PHE A 127 31.73 -9.81 4.27
N ASP A 128 32.92 -9.51 4.78
CA ASP A 128 34.09 -10.40 4.81
C ASP A 128 33.88 -11.73 5.56
N ASP A 129 32.88 -11.81 6.43
CA ASP A 129 32.51 -13.00 7.18
C ASP A 129 31.32 -13.78 6.59
N GLY A 130 30.87 -13.40 5.39
CA GLY A 130 29.80 -14.07 4.66
C GLY A 130 28.39 -13.59 4.99
N VAL A 131 28.23 -12.66 5.94
CA VAL A 131 26.94 -11.98 6.17
C VAL A 131 26.57 -11.16 4.93
N LYS A 132 25.28 -11.16 4.58
CA LYS A 132 24.74 -10.42 3.43
C LYS A 132 23.71 -9.41 3.91
N TRP A 133 23.80 -8.19 3.41
CA TRP A 133 22.77 -7.15 3.54
C TRP A 133 22.29 -6.72 2.15
N LEU A 134 21.20 -5.96 2.10
CA LEU A 134 20.71 -5.28 0.92
C LEU A 134 20.77 -3.77 1.15
N LEU A 135 21.23 -3.03 0.16
CA LEU A 135 20.92 -1.61 0.01
C LEU A 135 19.61 -1.51 -0.78
N ARG A 136 18.54 -1.03 -0.15
CA ARG A 136 17.24 -0.76 -0.80
C ARG A 136 17.18 0.70 -1.18
N VAL A 137 17.06 0.98 -2.48
CA VAL A 137 16.99 2.33 -3.04
C VAL A 137 15.65 2.53 -3.74
N ARG A 138 14.94 3.62 -3.41
CA ARG A 138 13.66 3.95 -4.05
C ARG A 138 13.90 4.42 -5.50
N GLN A 139 13.08 3.94 -6.41
CA GLN A 139 13.02 4.41 -7.79
C GLN A 139 12.34 5.77 -7.86
N THR A 140 12.88 6.67 -8.69
CA THR A 140 12.29 7.99 -8.93
C THR A 140 11.21 7.98 -10.01
N ARG A 141 11.32 7.09 -11.02
CA ARG A 141 10.39 7.01 -12.17
C ARG A 141 10.11 8.39 -12.76
N SER A 142 11.18 9.04 -13.22
CA SER A 142 11.20 10.42 -13.72
C SER A 142 10.95 11.52 -12.67
N HIS A 143 10.44 11.19 -11.48
CA HIS A 143 10.10 12.19 -10.47
C HIS A 143 10.38 11.74 -9.03
N ARG A 144 11.52 12.19 -8.51
CA ARG A 144 11.83 12.03 -7.08
C ARG A 144 10.75 12.69 -6.23
N LEU A 145 10.31 12.02 -5.17
CA LEU A 145 9.39 12.58 -4.19
C LEU A 145 10.16 13.54 -3.26
N PRO A 146 9.52 14.59 -2.71
CA PRO A 146 10.12 15.40 -1.67
C PRO A 146 10.58 14.55 -0.46
N SER A 147 11.72 14.88 0.13
CA SER A 147 12.24 14.19 1.32
C SER A 147 11.29 14.22 2.50
N ALA A 148 10.43 15.25 2.58
CA ALA A 148 9.35 15.34 3.57
C ALA A 148 8.32 14.19 3.48
N LEU A 149 8.31 13.44 2.37
CA LEU A 149 7.50 12.22 2.20
C LEU A 149 8.33 10.95 2.36
N THR A 150 9.55 10.90 1.79
CA THR A 150 10.35 9.67 1.76
C THR A 150 11.05 9.39 3.08
N ALA A 151 11.56 10.41 3.78
CA ALA A 151 12.24 10.21 5.05
C ALA A 151 11.33 9.60 6.13
N PRO A 152 10.07 10.09 6.33
CA PRO A 152 9.16 9.46 7.28
C PRO A 152 8.81 8.00 6.95
N ILE A 153 8.73 7.64 5.66
CA ILE A 153 8.48 6.25 5.22
C ILE A 153 9.66 5.35 5.64
N ILE A 154 10.90 5.77 5.33
CA ILE A 154 12.12 5.01 5.69
C ILE A 154 12.24 4.89 7.21
N GLN A 155 12.03 6.00 7.93
CA GLN A 155 12.11 6.03 9.38
C GLN A 155 11.09 5.06 10.01
N SER A 156 9.85 5.07 9.50
CA SER A 156 8.79 4.20 9.97
C SER A 156 9.08 2.72 9.70
N GLU A 157 9.57 2.38 8.50
CA GLU A 157 9.89 1.00 8.13
C GLU A 157 11.00 0.45 9.01
N VAL A 158 12.11 1.18 9.18
CA VAL A 158 13.24 0.73 10.01
C VAL A 158 12.84 0.57 11.48
N ALA A 159 12.04 1.49 12.03
CA ALA A 159 11.54 1.39 13.40
C ALA A 159 10.60 0.19 13.58
N THR A 160 9.73 -0.05 12.61
CA THR A 160 8.83 -1.22 12.61
C THR A 160 9.60 -2.53 12.55
N LEU A 161 10.58 -2.66 11.65
CA LEU A 161 11.46 -3.83 11.55
C LEU A 161 12.20 -4.09 12.86
N THR A 162 12.66 -3.03 13.53
CA THR A 162 13.34 -3.15 14.83
C THR A 162 12.42 -3.77 15.89
N VAL A 163 11.17 -3.28 16.01
CA VAL A 163 10.18 -3.81 16.95
C VAL A 163 9.85 -5.28 16.65
N LEU A 164 9.62 -5.60 15.38
CA LEU A 164 9.28 -6.95 14.93
C LEU A 164 10.42 -7.94 15.15
N LYS A 165 11.65 -7.57 14.79
CA LYS A 165 12.85 -8.39 14.97
C LYS A 165 13.12 -8.68 16.45
N ASN A 166 13.01 -7.65 17.30
CA ASN A 166 13.14 -7.80 18.75
C ASN A 166 12.03 -8.69 19.34
N GLY A 167 10.85 -8.69 18.72
CA GLY A 167 9.74 -9.59 19.02
C GLY A 167 9.88 -11.02 18.47
N GLY A 168 11.00 -11.32 17.78
CA GLY A 168 11.28 -12.63 17.20
C GLY A 168 10.54 -12.95 15.90
N VAL A 169 9.78 -12.00 15.34
CA VAL A 169 9.08 -12.20 14.05
C VAL A 169 10.12 -12.41 12.95
N PRO A 170 9.91 -13.34 12.00
CA PRO A 170 10.84 -13.59 10.90
C PRO A 170 10.82 -12.45 9.88
N VAL A 171 11.50 -11.36 10.21
CA VAL A 171 11.67 -10.17 9.35
C VAL A 171 13.16 -9.86 9.19
N PRO A 172 13.58 -9.11 8.15
CA PRO A 172 14.93 -8.61 8.08
C PRO A 172 15.18 -7.58 9.18
N ALA A 173 16.40 -7.49 9.71
CA ALA A 173 16.80 -6.29 10.43
C ALA A 173 16.91 -5.11 9.46
N GLY A 174 16.35 -3.95 9.83
CA GLY A 174 16.51 -2.71 9.08
C GLY A 174 17.54 -1.80 9.76
N PHE A 175 18.33 -1.07 8.97
CA PHE A 175 19.34 -0.15 9.47
C PHE A 175 19.22 1.22 8.80
N MET A 176 19.08 2.24 9.65
CA MET A 176 18.89 3.64 9.23
C MET A 176 20.17 4.22 8.65
N PRO A 177 20.11 5.00 7.55
CA PRO A 177 21.22 5.87 7.15
C PRO A 177 21.54 6.90 8.24
N PRO A 178 22.82 7.28 8.43
CA PRO A 178 23.21 8.24 9.47
C PRO A 178 22.51 9.60 9.40
N HIS A 179 22.16 10.08 8.21
CA HIS A 179 21.47 11.37 8.01
C HIS A 179 19.97 11.34 8.38
N LEU A 180 19.38 10.15 8.52
CA LEU A 180 17.96 9.97 8.92
C LEU A 180 17.78 9.61 10.39
N VAL A 181 18.87 9.45 11.14
CA VAL A 181 18.83 9.21 12.59
C VAL A 181 18.28 10.46 13.29
N PRO A 182 17.32 10.33 14.24
CA PRO A 182 16.85 11.45 15.03
C PRO A 182 17.99 12.24 15.68
N GLY A 183 17.93 13.57 15.60
CA GLY A 183 18.97 14.47 16.10
C GLY A 183 20.23 14.55 15.24
N SER A 184 20.31 13.85 14.10
CA SER A 184 21.44 13.94 13.19
C SER A 184 21.53 15.31 12.51
N SER A 185 22.75 15.86 12.44
CA SER A 185 23.06 17.07 11.67
C SER A 185 23.77 16.75 10.35
N LEU A 186 23.86 15.47 9.97
CA LEU A 186 24.51 15.04 8.74
C LEU A 186 23.59 15.31 7.55
N GLU A 187 24.15 15.86 6.47
CA GLU A 187 23.43 16.02 5.20
C GLU A 187 23.43 14.71 4.40
N ASP A 188 22.43 14.52 3.55
CA ASP A 188 22.40 13.40 2.59
C ASP A 188 23.47 13.60 1.51
N ALA A 189 24.44 12.69 1.45
CA ALA A 189 25.55 12.74 0.49
C ALA A 189 25.21 12.11 -0.89
N THR A 190 24.01 11.53 -1.04
CA THR A 190 23.69 10.62 -2.16
C THR A 190 22.55 11.10 -3.06
N ASP A 191 21.74 12.06 -2.62
CA ASP A 191 20.49 12.49 -3.29
C ASP A 191 19.54 11.32 -3.62
N LEU A 192 19.64 10.23 -2.86
CA LEU A 192 18.89 8.99 -3.02
C LEU A 192 18.09 8.71 -1.76
N ASP A 193 16.91 8.12 -1.92
CA ASP A 193 16.10 7.65 -0.80
C ASP A 193 16.43 6.16 -0.58
N TYR A 194 17.20 5.86 0.47
CA TYR A 194 17.74 4.52 0.70
C TYR A 194 17.79 4.14 2.18
N PHE A 195 17.93 2.84 2.45
CA PHE A 195 18.35 2.29 3.74
C PHE A 195 18.93 0.89 3.56
N PHE A 196 19.43 0.29 4.63
CA PHE A 196 20.03 -1.04 4.60
C PHE A 196 19.12 -2.07 5.27
N LEU A 197 19.13 -3.30 4.76
CA LEU A 197 18.35 -4.43 5.28
C LEU A 197 19.23 -5.67 5.40
N GLU A 198 18.94 -6.52 6.36
CA GLU A 198 19.45 -7.89 6.36
C GLU A 198 18.94 -8.64 5.12
N PHE A 199 19.81 -9.41 4.48
CA PHE A 199 19.38 -10.31 3.41
C PHE A 199 18.68 -11.53 4.02
N MET A 200 17.45 -11.79 3.58
CA MET A 200 16.73 -13.01 3.93
C MET A 200 16.84 -14.04 2.81
N GLU A 201 17.26 -15.24 3.17
CA GLU A 201 17.22 -16.39 2.26
C GLU A 201 15.76 -16.79 1.98
N GLY A 202 15.54 -17.54 0.90
CA GLY A 202 14.22 -18.01 0.47
C GLY A 202 13.77 -17.45 -0.87
N THR A 203 12.53 -17.75 -1.23
CA THR A 203 11.88 -17.26 -2.45
C THR A 203 10.52 -16.69 -2.13
N PRO A 204 10.09 -15.59 -2.80
CA PRO A 204 8.73 -15.09 -2.65
C PRO A 204 7.67 -16.17 -2.91
N LEU A 205 6.67 -16.22 -2.05
CA LEU A 205 5.54 -17.13 -2.18
C LEU A 205 4.79 -16.84 -3.49
N SER A 206 4.54 -17.90 -4.25
CA SER A 206 3.77 -17.84 -5.48
C SER A 206 2.51 -18.70 -5.35
N LEU A 207 1.39 -18.06 -5.04
CA LEU A 207 0.10 -18.74 -4.94
C LEU A 207 -0.54 -18.89 -6.33
N PRO A 208 -1.03 -20.08 -6.70
CA PRO A 208 -1.67 -20.29 -7.98
C PRO A 208 -3.09 -19.71 -8.00
N PHE A 209 -3.41 -18.96 -9.05
CA PHE A 209 -4.74 -18.40 -9.33
C PHE A 209 -5.10 -18.68 -10.80
N SER A 210 -6.38 -18.94 -11.10
CA SER A 210 -6.86 -19.16 -12.47
C SER A 210 -7.25 -17.87 -13.20
N GLY A 211 -7.20 -16.73 -12.50
CA GLY A 211 -7.48 -15.41 -13.04
C GLY A 211 -7.49 -14.34 -11.94
N TYR A 212 -7.81 -13.10 -12.33
CA TYR A 212 -7.76 -11.98 -11.39
C TYR A 212 -8.77 -12.13 -10.23
N PHE A 213 -9.96 -12.67 -10.53
CA PHE A 213 -11.03 -12.96 -9.59
C PHE A 213 -11.22 -14.48 -9.43
N SER A 214 -10.25 -15.16 -8.83
CA SER A 214 -10.32 -16.59 -8.51
C SER A 214 -9.83 -16.88 -7.09
N GLU A 215 -10.30 -18.01 -6.54
CA GLU A 215 -9.75 -18.57 -5.29
C GLU A 215 -8.37 -19.18 -5.52
N ILE A 216 -7.62 -19.38 -4.42
CA ILE A 216 -6.32 -20.07 -4.44
C ILE A 216 -6.50 -21.49 -5.01
N GLN A 217 -5.73 -21.83 -6.04
CA GLN A 217 -5.82 -23.11 -6.76
C GLN A 217 -4.79 -24.12 -6.25
N LEU A 218 -4.83 -24.40 -4.94
CA LEU A 218 -4.04 -25.46 -4.32
C LEU A 218 -4.95 -26.65 -3.96
N PRO A 219 -4.45 -27.89 -4.04
CA PRO A 219 -5.09 -29.03 -3.40
C PRO A 219 -5.32 -28.78 -1.90
N ASP A 220 -6.40 -29.32 -1.32
CA ASP A 220 -6.80 -29.05 0.07
C ASP A 220 -5.71 -29.34 1.11
N ASP A 221 -4.88 -30.37 0.90
CA ASP A 221 -3.74 -30.70 1.76
C ASP A 221 -2.65 -29.62 1.70
N GLN A 222 -2.28 -29.18 0.50
CA GLN A 222 -1.31 -28.10 0.32
C GLN A 222 -1.83 -26.74 0.81
N LEU A 223 -3.13 -26.48 0.59
CA LEU A 223 -3.78 -25.28 1.11
C LEU A 223 -3.82 -25.29 2.64
N ALA A 224 -4.06 -26.45 3.26
CA ALA A 224 -4.02 -26.61 4.71
C ALA A 224 -2.62 -26.36 5.27
N ASP A 225 -1.57 -26.87 4.63
CA ASP A 225 -0.18 -26.64 5.02
C ASP A 225 0.20 -25.15 4.92
N PHE A 226 -0.17 -24.49 3.82
CA PHE A 226 0.01 -23.04 3.68
C PHE A 226 -0.73 -22.26 4.77
N ILE A 227 -1.99 -22.59 5.03
CA ILE A 227 -2.81 -21.91 6.05
C ILE A 227 -2.22 -22.11 7.44
N GLU A 228 -1.67 -23.29 7.73
CA GLU A 228 -0.99 -23.59 8.98
C GLU A 228 0.25 -22.71 9.17
N GLU A 229 1.11 -22.59 8.15
CA GLU A 229 2.28 -21.70 8.20
C GLU A 229 1.87 -20.23 8.31
N TYR A 230 0.88 -19.80 7.51
CA TYR A 230 0.32 -18.45 7.60
C TYR A 230 -0.20 -18.16 9.02
N ALA A 231 -1.00 -19.06 9.59
CA ALA A 231 -1.55 -18.89 10.93
C ALA A 231 -0.46 -18.74 11.99
N LYS A 232 0.61 -19.54 11.94
CA LYS A 232 1.76 -19.43 12.87
C LYS A 232 2.36 -18.03 12.85
N THR A 233 2.55 -17.43 11.67
CA THR A 233 3.09 -16.06 11.56
C THR A 233 2.16 -15.02 12.20
N ARG A 234 0.84 -15.15 11.99
CA ARG A 234 -0.15 -14.22 12.58
C ARG A 234 -0.30 -14.40 14.08
N ILE A 235 -0.24 -15.63 14.57
CA ILE A 235 -0.18 -15.93 16.01
C ILE A 235 1.04 -15.26 16.63
N GLN A 236 2.21 -15.38 16.01
CA GLN A 236 3.43 -14.76 16.48
C GLN A 236 3.32 -13.24 16.53
N LEU A 237 2.83 -12.59 15.47
CA LEU A 237 2.57 -11.15 15.44
C LEU A 237 1.60 -10.71 16.55
N SER A 238 0.54 -11.49 16.79
CA SER A 238 -0.44 -11.18 17.84
C SER A 238 0.09 -11.32 19.27
N ASN A 239 1.22 -12.01 19.46
CA ASN A 239 1.83 -12.18 20.78
C ASN A 239 2.74 -10.99 21.17
N LEU A 240 3.01 -10.07 20.23
CA LEU A 240 3.77 -8.86 20.50
C LEU A 240 3.03 -7.98 21.50
N ARG A 241 3.75 -7.50 22.51
CA ARG A 241 3.23 -6.54 23.50
C ARG A 241 3.73 -5.15 23.13
N LEU A 242 2.82 -4.33 22.62
CA LEU A 242 3.13 -2.98 22.16
C LEU A 242 2.75 -1.97 23.24
N PRO A 243 3.63 -1.02 23.61
CA PRO A 243 3.36 -0.02 24.65
C PRO A 243 2.55 1.18 24.13
N TYR A 244 1.79 1.00 23.06
CA TYR A 244 1.16 2.10 22.32
C TYR A 244 -0.33 2.25 22.67
N THR A 245 -0.82 3.48 22.60
CA THR A 245 -2.22 3.83 22.89
C THR A 245 -2.90 4.59 21.75
N LYS A 246 -2.19 4.81 20.64
CA LYS A 246 -2.67 5.52 19.45
C LYS A 246 -2.42 4.69 18.19
N LEU A 247 -3.26 4.91 17.19
CA LEU A 247 -3.14 4.31 15.86
C LEU A 247 -2.24 5.20 15.01
N GLY A 248 -1.29 4.61 14.31
CA GLY A 248 -0.26 5.38 13.61
C GLY A 248 0.94 4.54 13.24
N CYS A 249 1.93 5.17 12.62
CA CYS A 249 3.19 4.50 12.29
C CYS A 249 4.19 4.61 13.44
N ILE A 250 5.05 3.60 13.57
CA ILE A 250 6.10 3.57 14.60
C ILE A 250 7.26 4.44 14.09
N PHE A 251 7.70 5.43 14.87
CA PHE A 251 8.85 6.27 14.53
C PHE A 251 10.03 6.03 15.49
N PRO A 252 11.27 6.21 15.01
CA PRO A 252 12.44 6.20 15.88
C PRO A 252 12.37 7.38 16.86
N SER A 253 12.85 7.16 18.09
CA SER A 253 12.88 8.16 19.16
C SER A 253 14.30 8.27 19.72
N GLU A 254 14.67 9.46 20.19
CA GLU A 254 15.96 9.72 20.84
C GLU A 254 16.12 8.93 22.15
N ASP A 255 15.01 8.66 22.86
CA ASP A 255 15.00 7.97 24.16
C ASP A 255 14.92 6.43 24.05
N ALA A 256 15.23 5.87 22.87
CA ALA A 256 15.17 4.45 22.52
C ALA A 256 13.78 3.78 22.55
N ILE A 257 12.76 4.39 23.16
CA ILE A 257 11.36 3.95 23.06
C ILE A 257 10.74 4.62 21.83
N SER A 258 10.48 3.85 20.78
CA SER A 258 9.78 4.33 19.59
C SER A 258 8.43 4.95 19.94
N ASP A 259 8.04 6.00 19.22
CA ASP A 259 6.77 6.71 19.40
C ASP A 259 5.80 6.45 18.25
N ILE A 260 4.53 6.78 18.42
CA ILE A 260 3.51 6.67 17.38
C ILE A 260 3.27 8.01 16.72
N GLY A 261 3.67 8.11 15.46
CA GLY A 261 3.43 9.26 14.60
C GLY A 261 2.22 9.08 13.68
N PRO A 262 2.02 10.00 12.72
CA PRO A 262 0.94 9.90 11.75
C PRO A 262 1.08 8.64 10.87
N ILE A 263 -0.02 8.24 10.22
CA ILE A 263 -0.01 7.15 9.23
C ILE A 263 0.77 7.62 8.00
N VAL A 264 1.95 7.05 7.76
CA VAL A 264 2.74 7.28 6.54
C VAL A 264 2.28 6.37 5.40
N GLY A 265 0.97 6.36 5.14
CA GLY A 265 0.37 5.61 4.05
C GLY A 265 0.19 6.48 2.80
N LEU A 266 0.20 5.86 1.62
CA LEU A 266 -0.11 6.55 0.36
C LEU A 266 -1.64 6.59 0.13
N SER A 267 -2.08 7.20 -0.98
CA SER A 267 -3.50 7.47 -1.25
C SER A 267 -4.16 8.37 -0.18
N CYS A 268 -5.40 8.09 0.23
CA CYS A 268 -6.20 9.00 1.07
C CYS A 268 -5.75 9.13 2.54
N PHE A 269 -4.56 8.63 2.90
CA PHE A 269 -3.89 8.95 4.17
C PHE A 269 -2.90 10.11 4.07
N MET A 270 -2.79 10.73 2.89
CA MET A 270 -1.91 11.87 2.68
C MET A 270 -2.65 13.16 2.29
N ASN A 271 -2.01 14.31 2.59
CA ASN A 271 -2.35 15.65 2.11
C ASN A 271 -1.32 16.13 1.07
N PRO A 272 -1.73 16.86 0.02
CA PRO A 272 -0.81 17.40 -0.99
C PRO A 272 0.12 18.46 -0.42
N SER A 273 -0.31 19.17 0.62
CA SER A 273 0.46 20.16 1.36
C SER A 273 0.80 19.67 2.75
N GLN A 274 1.84 20.26 3.35
CA GLN A 274 2.21 19.95 4.73
C GLN A 274 1.10 20.38 5.73
N PRO A 275 0.88 19.60 6.81
CA PRO A 275 1.47 18.30 7.11
C PRO A 275 0.93 17.21 6.17
N HIS A 276 1.84 16.48 5.53
CA HIS A 276 1.48 15.51 4.49
C HIS A 276 0.79 14.27 5.02
N PHE A 277 0.97 13.90 6.28
CA PHE A 277 0.43 12.67 6.85
C PHE A 277 -0.56 12.99 7.98
N MET A 278 -1.52 12.09 8.20
CA MET A 278 -2.62 12.29 9.13
C MET A 278 -2.48 11.41 10.38
N GLY A 279 -2.95 11.91 11.52
CA GLY A 279 -2.89 11.24 12.80
C GLY A 279 -1.73 11.73 13.69
N PRO A 280 -1.35 10.97 14.73
CA PRO A 280 -1.91 9.67 15.10
C PRO A 280 -3.37 9.76 15.57
N PHE A 281 -4.10 8.64 15.53
CA PHE A 281 -5.53 8.59 15.84
C PHE A 281 -5.83 7.87 17.16
N SER A 282 -6.98 8.18 17.77
CA SER A 282 -7.41 7.53 19.02
C SER A 282 -8.33 6.33 18.78
N THR A 283 -9.14 6.38 17.73
CA THR A 283 -10.10 5.32 17.37
C THR A 283 -10.01 5.01 15.89
N PHE A 284 -10.44 3.80 15.51
CA PHE A 284 -10.43 3.39 14.11
C PHE A 284 -11.45 4.18 13.29
N LYS A 285 -12.57 4.59 13.91
CA LYS A 285 -13.53 5.54 13.33
C LYS A 285 -12.87 6.84 12.94
N ASP A 286 -12.13 7.50 13.84
CA ASP A 286 -11.48 8.78 13.55
C ASP A 286 -10.51 8.65 12.36
N MET A 287 -9.76 7.54 12.31
CA MET A 287 -8.85 7.24 11.21
C MET A 287 -9.59 7.06 9.88
N MET A 288 -10.70 6.30 9.87
CA MET A 288 -11.49 6.07 8.66
C MET A 288 -12.21 7.33 8.20
N LEU A 289 -12.78 8.13 9.11
CA LEU A 289 -13.40 9.41 8.77
C LEU A 289 -12.40 10.38 8.15
N ALA A 290 -11.19 10.49 8.71
CA ALA A 290 -10.12 11.31 8.12
C ALA A 290 -9.76 10.85 6.70
N LYS A 291 -9.66 9.53 6.47
CA LYS A 291 -9.42 8.93 5.16
C LYS A 291 -10.57 9.23 4.17
N ILE A 292 -11.83 9.14 4.61
CA ILE A 292 -13.02 9.41 3.79
C ILE A 292 -13.10 10.90 3.44
N ASP A 293 -12.87 11.79 4.40
CA ASP A 293 -12.88 13.23 4.15
C ASP A 293 -11.77 13.62 3.17
N ALA A 294 -10.61 12.96 3.23
CA ALA A 294 -9.57 13.11 2.22
C ALA A 294 -10.05 12.63 0.85
N ALA A 295 -10.67 11.45 0.76
CA ALA A 295 -11.21 10.94 -0.48
C ALA A 295 -12.25 11.89 -1.11
N LEU A 296 -13.19 12.42 -0.32
CA LEU A 296 -14.17 13.42 -0.76
C LEU A 296 -13.48 14.66 -1.35
N ARG A 297 -12.48 15.23 -0.65
CA ARG A 297 -11.71 16.38 -1.16
C ARG A 297 -11.05 16.08 -2.52
N TYR A 298 -10.50 14.88 -2.71
CA TYR A 298 -9.82 14.50 -3.94
C TYR A 298 -10.77 14.13 -5.08
N SER A 299 -11.91 13.54 -4.77
CA SER A 299 -12.98 13.30 -5.74
C SER A 299 -13.49 14.61 -6.33
N LYS A 300 -13.65 15.68 -5.52
CA LYS A 300 -14.10 17.01 -6.02
C LYS A 300 -13.22 17.59 -7.14
N ILE A 301 -11.94 17.23 -7.18
CA ILE A 301 -10.98 17.67 -8.20
C ILE A 301 -10.60 16.58 -9.19
N ASN A 302 -11.29 15.44 -9.16
CA ASN A 302 -11.04 14.26 -9.98
C ASN A 302 -9.61 13.68 -9.86
N ALA A 303 -9.03 13.71 -8.66
CA ALA A 303 -7.68 13.21 -8.39
C ALA A 303 -7.63 11.71 -8.01
N LEU A 304 -8.77 11.03 -7.90
CA LEU A 304 -8.81 9.59 -7.62
C LEU A 304 -9.01 8.78 -8.92
N GLN A 305 -10.21 8.23 -9.17
CA GLN A 305 -10.42 7.25 -10.25
C GLN A 305 -10.71 7.84 -11.64
N GLY A 306 -10.97 9.14 -11.77
CA GLY A 306 -11.03 9.80 -13.09
C GLY A 306 -12.41 9.75 -13.78
N SER A 307 -13.00 8.56 -13.88
CA SER A 307 -14.11 8.29 -14.82
C SER A 307 -15.50 8.22 -14.19
N TYR A 308 -15.60 8.16 -12.86
CA TYR A 308 -16.86 7.96 -12.13
C TYR A 308 -17.01 8.95 -10.98
N THR A 309 -16.61 10.20 -11.19
CA THR A 309 -16.41 11.18 -10.11
C THR A 309 -17.65 11.43 -9.25
N VAL A 310 -18.83 11.52 -9.86
CA VAL A 310 -20.09 11.71 -9.10
C VAL A 310 -20.39 10.50 -8.22
N ASP A 311 -20.35 9.29 -8.78
CA ASP A 311 -20.61 8.07 -8.03
C ASP A 311 -19.55 7.83 -6.96
N GLU A 312 -18.28 8.10 -7.26
CA GLU A 312 -17.21 8.03 -6.29
C GLU A 312 -17.48 8.98 -5.12
N TYR A 313 -17.88 10.23 -5.39
CA TYR A 313 -18.20 11.21 -4.36
C TYR A 313 -19.39 10.76 -3.49
N LEU A 314 -20.50 10.37 -4.12
CA LEU A 314 -21.72 9.89 -3.44
C LEU A 314 -21.45 8.62 -2.61
N TRP A 315 -20.63 7.71 -3.13
CA TRP A 315 -20.23 6.50 -2.42
C TRP A 315 -19.41 6.81 -1.18
N HIS A 316 -18.47 7.76 -1.25
CA HIS A 316 -17.72 8.19 -0.07
C HIS A 316 -18.60 8.91 0.96
N LEU A 317 -19.64 9.64 0.54
CA LEU A 317 -20.64 10.19 1.46
C LEU A 317 -21.41 9.07 2.19
N GLU A 318 -21.84 8.04 1.47
CA GLU A 318 -22.45 6.83 2.07
C GLU A 318 -21.54 6.20 3.11
N MET A 319 -20.28 5.96 2.74
CA MET A 319 -19.28 5.37 3.62
C MET A 319 -19.05 6.25 4.85
N ARG A 320 -19.08 7.59 4.71
CA ARG A 320 -18.97 8.52 5.84
C ARG A 320 -20.09 8.34 6.84
N GLU A 321 -21.33 8.24 6.37
CA GLU A 321 -22.50 8.00 7.23
C GLU A 321 -22.41 6.64 7.95
N LEU A 322 -22.06 5.58 7.22
CA LEU A 322 -21.91 4.23 7.78
C LEU A 322 -20.81 4.16 8.86
N VAL A 323 -19.64 4.73 8.58
CA VAL A 323 -18.52 4.79 9.53
C VAL A 323 -18.86 5.66 10.74
N ALA A 324 -19.50 6.80 10.54
CA ALA A 324 -19.92 7.68 11.63
C ALA A 324 -20.89 6.97 12.59
N ALA A 325 -21.85 6.20 12.04
CA ALA A 325 -22.84 5.47 12.80
C ALA A 325 -22.28 4.26 13.57
N SER A 326 -21.17 3.67 13.11
CA SER A 326 -20.61 2.46 13.72
C SER A 326 -20.14 2.67 15.16
N LYS A 327 -20.66 1.89 16.10
CA LYS A 327 -20.19 1.84 17.48
C LYS A 327 -18.90 1.06 17.57
N GLU A 328 -18.81 -0.09 16.89
CA GLU A 328 -17.62 -0.95 16.88
C GLU A 328 -16.36 -0.18 16.48
N LEU A 329 -16.41 0.62 15.41
CA LEU A 329 -15.24 1.40 14.97
C LEU A 329 -14.87 2.54 15.94
N GLY A 330 -15.82 2.99 16.76
CA GLY A 330 -15.65 4.10 17.71
C GLY A 330 -15.14 3.66 19.09
N GLU A 331 -14.99 2.35 19.33
CA GLU A 331 -14.46 1.85 20.59
C GLU A 331 -12.97 2.18 20.72
N ALA A 332 -12.58 2.72 21.88
CA ALA A 332 -11.19 2.95 22.18
C ALA A 332 -10.48 1.59 22.37
N PRO A 333 -9.41 1.31 21.61
CA PRO A 333 -8.71 0.04 21.72
C PRO A 333 -8.00 -0.06 23.06
N THR A 334 -8.12 -1.22 23.71
CA THR A 334 -7.37 -1.54 24.93
C THR A 334 -5.98 -2.09 24.65
N GLU A 335 -5.80 -2.68 23.47
CA GLU A 335 -4.54 -3.22 22.97
C GLU A 335 -4.43 -2.92 21.48
N LEU A 336 -3.20 -2.75 21.01
CA LEU A 336 -2.87 -2.45 19.63
C LEU A 336 -1.86 -3.46 19.06
N TYR A 337 -1.85 -3.57 17.74
CA TYR A 337 -1.12 -4.60 16.99
C TYR A 337 -0.54 -3.99 15.71
N ILE A 338 0.52 -4.59 15.17
CA ILE A 338 1.10 -4.14 13.89
C ILE A 338 0.37 -4.82 12.74
N LYS A 339 -0.07 -4.03 11.77
CA LYS A 339 -0.62 -4.50 10.49
C LYS A 339 0.39 -4.28 9.37
N HIS A 340 0.48 -5.28 8.52
CA HIS A 340 1.20 -5.21 7.24
C HIS A 340 0.25 -4.67 6.18
N ASP A 341 0.60 -3.56 5.51
CA ASP A 341 -0.31 -2.86 4.58
C ASP A 341 -0.13 -3.25 3.10
N ASP A 342 0.77 -4.19 2.80
CA ASP A 342 0.96 -4.74 1.45
C ASP A 342 0.76 -6.26 1.36
N SER A 343 -0.35 -6.78 1.91
CA SER A 343 -0.59 -8.23 1.98
C SER A 343 -1.17 -8.86 0.71
N LYS A 344 -0.35 -9.02 -0.33
CA LYS A 344 -0.72 -9.58 -1.64
C LYS A 344 -0.33 -11.05 -1.84
N GLY A 345 0.54 -11.56 -0.97
CA GLY A 345 1.06 -12.92 -0.92
C GLY A 345 2.57 -12.99 -1.13
N ASP A 346 3.11 -12.16 -2.03
CA ASP A 346 4.53 -12.16 -2.41
C ASP A 346 5.46 -11.53 -1.37
N GLU A 347 4.90 -10.87 -0.34
CA GLU A 347 5.65 -10.42 0.83
C GLU A 347 6.16 -11.59 1.70
N LEU A 348 5.55 -12.78 1.56
CA LEU A 348 5.94 -13.97 2.32
C LEU A 348 7.09 -14.69 1.60
N SER A 349 8.23 -14.84 2.25
CA SER A 349 9.35 -15.65 1.77
C SER A 349 9.24 -17.08 2.31
N VAL A 350 9.38 -18.06 1.43
CA VAL A 350 9.33 -19.48 1.76
C VAL A 350 10.64 -20.20 1.48
N ASP A 351 10.89 -21.27 2.24
CA ASP A 351 11.95 -22.24 1.96
C ASP A 351 11.51 -23.31 0.94
N SER A 352 12.39 -24.28 0.67
CA SER A 352 12.12 -25.38 -0.26
C SER A 352 11.00 -26.31 0.20
N ASP A 353 10.66 -26.31 1.49
CA ASP A 353 9.60 -27.12 2.08
C ASP A 353 8.26 -26.35 2.14
N GLY A 354 8.23 -25.10 1.65
CA GLY A 354 7.05 -24.23 1.68
C GLY A 354 6.79 -23.56 3.03
N LYS A 355 7.72 -23.64 3.99
CA LYS A 355 7.59 -22.95 5.27
C LYS A 355 7.84 -21.46 5.10
N ILE A 356 7.06 -20.64 5.80
CA ILE A 356 7.28 -19.20 5.79
C ILE A 356 8.47 -18.88 6.68
N ILE A 357 9.57 -18.47 6.06
CA ILE A 357 10.83 -18.12 6.73
C ILE A 357 11.07 -16.61 6.78
N GLY A 358 10.26 -15.81 6.09
CA GLY A 358 10.35 -14.36 6.10
C GLY A 358 9.05 -13.65 5.77
N ILE A 359 8.87 -12.47 6.34
CA ILE A 359 7.86 -11.48 5.94
C ILE A 359 8.61 -10.21 5.58
N LEU A 360 8.53 -9.84 4.31
CA LEU A 360 9.26 -8.72 3.71
C LEU A 360 8.34 -7.51 3.54
N ASP A 361 8.88 -6.40 3.04
CA ASP A 361 8.12 -5.22 2.59
C ASP A 361 7.17 -4.60 3.63
N TRP A 362 7.70 -4.34 4.82
CA TRP A 362 7.02 -3.58 5.89
C TRP A 362 6.90 -2.07 5.62
N GLU A 363 7.07 -1.65 4.36
CA GLU A 363 6.78 -0.30 3.92
C GLU A 363 5.29 -0.01 4.19
N TRP A 364 5.00 1.11 4.85
CA TRP A 364 3.65 1.53 5.29
C TRP A 364 2.96 0.67 6.35
N ALA A 365 3.68 -0.20 7.07
CA ALA A 365 3.12 -0.84 8.24
C ALA A 365 2.72 0.18 9.33
N TYR A 366 1.65 -0.11 10.06
CA TYR A 366 1.16 0.75 11.14
C TYR A 366 0.56 -0.05 12.30
N VAL A 367 0.44 0.62 13.43
CA VAL A 367 -0.16 0.13 14.66
C VAL A 367 -1.67 0.40 14.61
N ILE A 368 -2.47 -0.65 14.84
CA ILE A 368 -3.91 -0.65 14.64
C ILE A 368 -4.65 -1.57 15.63
N THR A 369 -5.98 -1.56 15.56
CA THR A 369 -6.85 -2.43 16.36
C THR A 369 -6.69 -3.91 15.99
N LYS A 370 -7.00 -4.81 16.92
CA LYS A 370 -6.85 -6.26 16.72
C LYS A 370 -7.59 -6.79 15.50
N ASN A 371 -8.86 -6.42 15.35
CA ASN A 371 -9.68 -6.92 14.26
C ASN A 371 -9.13 -6.48 12.90
N ASP A 372 -8.64 -5.23 12.79
CA ASP A 372 -8.01 -4.73 11.57
C ASP A 372 -6.64 -5.38 11.31
N ALA A 373 -5.86 -5.70 12.34
CA ALA A 373 -4.55 -6.34 12.17
C ALA A 373 -4.62 -7.81 11.72
N PHE A 374 -5.71 -8.52 12.04
CA PHE A 374 -5.80 -9.99 11.88
C PHE A 374 -7.03 -10.50 11.12
N TYR A 375 -7.74 -9.64 10.38
CA TYR A 375 -8.59 -10.17 9.32
C TYR A 375 -7.74 -10.74 8.18
N THR A 376 -8.39 -11.41 7.23
CA THR A 376 -7.70 -12.11 6.14
C THR A 376 -7.20 -11.17 5.05
N PRO A 377 -6.06 -11.47 4.43
CA PRO A 377 -5.50 -10.61 3.40
C PRO A 377 -6.36 -10.67 2.14
N HIS A 378 -6.26 -9.64 1.28
CA HIS A 378 -7.11 -9.52 0.09
C HIS A 378 -7.09 -10.78 -0.80
N PHE A 379 -5.96 -11.48 -0.90
CA PHE A 379 -5.84 -12.68 -1.74
C PHE A 379 -6.67 -13.89 -1.27
N PHE A 380 -7.19 -13.90 -0.05
CA PHE A 380 -8.20 -14.89 0.40
C PHE A 380 -9.61 -14.59 -0.14
N ASN A 381 -9.80 -13.39 -0.70
CA ASN A 381 -11.10 -12.79 -1.03
C ASN A 381 -11.20 -12.26 -2.45
N ARG A 382 -10.28 -12.67 -3.34
CA ARG A 382 -10.27 -12.34 -4.76
C ARG A 382 -11.34 -13.10 -5.55
N THR A 383 -12.59 -13.08 -5.12
CA THR A 383 -13.68 -13.82 -5.78
C THR A 383 -14.67 -12.88 -6.44
N PHE A 384 -15.29 -13.35 -7.53
CA PHE A 384 -16.38 -12.63 -8.18
C PHE A 384 -17.58 -12.45 -7.23
N ALA A 385 -17.82 -13.42 -6.34
CA ALA A 385 -18.86 -13.33 -5.32
C ALA A 385 -18.62 -12.17 -4.35
N TYR A 386 -17.39 -11.99 -3.84
CA TYR A 386 -17.04 -10.87 -2.98
C TYR A 386 -17.21 -9.51 -3.69
N MET A 387 -16.76 -9.44 -4.94
CA MET A 387 -16.95 -8.26 -5.78
C MET A 387 -18.44 -7.94 -5.97
N LYS A 388 -19.28 -8.97 -6.20
CA LYS A 388 -20.75 -8.84 -6.30
C LYS A 388 -21.48 -8.76 -4.97
N GLY A 389 -20.78 -8.35 -3.90
CA GLY A 389 -21.38 -7.95 -2.63
C GLY A 389 -21.53 -9.07 -1.61
N SER A 390 -21.15 -10.32 -1.92
CA SER A 390 -21.18 -11.39 -0.92
C SER A 390 -20.19 -11.11 0.21
N ASN A 391 -20.67 -11.26 1.44
CA ASN A 391 -19.85 -11.20 2.65
C ASN A 391 -19.68 -12.60 3.29
N ALA A 392 -19.99 -13.66 2.54
CA ALA A 392 -19.76 -15.02 3.00
C ALA A 392 -18.25 -15.33 3.12
N LEU A 393 -17.90 -16.22 4.06
CA LEU A 393 -16.53 -16.70 4.21
C LEU A 393 -16.11 -17.55 3.01
N SER A 394 -14.93 -17.27 2.46
CA SER A 394 -14.27 -18.08 1.44
C SER A 394 -13.81 -19.43 2.01
N HIS A 395 -13.43 -20.35 1.13
CA HIS A 395 -12.91 -21.65 1.55
C HIS A 395 -11.65 -21.52 2.44
N ALA A 396 -10.68 -20.69 2.01
CA ALA A 396 -9.45 -20.44 2.76
C ALA A 396 -9.72 -19.76 4.12
N GLU A 397 -10.70 -18.86 4.20
CA GLU A 397 -11.10 -18.24 5.49
C GLU A 397 -11.65 -19.27 6.48
N LYS A 398 -12.49 -20.21 6.00
CA LYS A 398 -13.03 -21.29 6.84
C LYS A 398 -11.92 -22.19 7.36
N MET A 399 -10.97 -22.56 6.50
CA MET A 399 -9.82 -23.38 6.89
C MET A 399 -8.94 -22.66 7.92
N LEU A 400 -8.71 -21.35 7.75
CA LEU A 400 -7.94 -20.54 8.70
C LEU A 400 -8.63 -20.41 10.06
N ILE A 401 -9.96 -20.24 10.08
CA ILE A 401 -10.75 -20.25 11.31
C ILE A 401 -10.55 -21.57 12.08
N GLU A 402 -10.64 -22.71 11.39
CA GLU A 402 -10.44 -24.01 12.03
C GLU A 402 -8.99 -24.23 12.44
N CYS A 403 -8.01 -23.69 11.70
CA CYS A 403 -6.61 -23.69 12.10
C CYS A 403 -6.39 -22.94 13.42
N TYR A 404 -6.90 -21.71 13.53
CA TYR A 404 -6.78 -20.94 14.76
C TYR A 404 -7.42 -21.63 15.97
N LYS A 405 -8.58 -22.29 15.80
CA LYS A 405 -9.19 -23.10 16.88
C LYS A 405 -8.28 -24.25 17.33
N ARG A 406 -7.64 -24.97 16.39
CA ARG A 406 -6.67 -26.03 16.75
C ARG A 406 -5.49 -25.48 17.55
N HIS A 407 -5.11 -24.22 17.32
CA HIS A 407 -4.09 -23.50 18.07
C HIS A 407 -4.61 -22.79 19.34
N SER A 408 -5.87 -22.99 19.73
CA SER A 408 -6.50 -22.32 20.88
C SER A 408 -6.47 -20.78 20.75
N ARG A 409 -6.68 -20.28 19.53
CA ARG A 409 -6.70 -18.86 19.16
C ARG A 409 -8.05 -18.45 18.60
N GLU A 410 -9.13 -18.78 19.33
CA GLU A 410 -10.50 -18.39 18.99
C GLU A 410 -10.64 -16.88 18.80
N ASP A 411 -9.82 -16.08 19.48
CA ASP A 411 -9.73 -14.64 19.34
C ASP A 411 -9.34 -14.21 17.92
N LEU A 412 -8.36 -14.87 17.29
CA LEU A 412 -7.97 -14.59 15.90
C LEU A 412 -8.98 -15.17 14.90
N ALA A 413 -9.57 -16.32 15.21
CA ALA A 413 -10.67 -16.86 14.42
C ALA A 413 -11.85 -15.88 14.34
N GLU A 414 -12.11 -15.13 15.41
CA GLU A 414 -13.16 -14.11 15.42
C GLU A 414 -12.81 -12.89 14.56
N CYS A 415 -11.56 -12.45 14.55
CA CYS A 415 -11.09 -11.40 13.63
C CYS A 415 -11.35 -11.79 12.16
N VAL A 416 -11.15 -13.07 11.80
CA VAL A 416 -11.48 -13.56 10.45
C VAL A 416 -12.98 -13.54 10.18
N ARG A 417 -13.82 -13.98 11.14
CA ARG A 417 -15.29 -13.99 10.97
C ARG A 417 -15.87 -12.61 10.73
N LYS A 418 -15.35 -11.61 11.44
CA LYS A 418 -15.77 -10.20 11.33
C LYS A 418 -14.99 -9.42 10.27
N GLY A 419 -14.05 -10.07 9.58
CA GLY A 419 -13.06 -9.43 8.73
C GLY A 419 -13.62 -8.69 7.51
N LYS A 420 -14.84 -9.02 7.06
CA LYS A 420 -15.46 -8.36 5.89
C LYS A 420 -15.64 -6.86 6.09
N LEU A 421 -15.93 -6.41 7.31
CA LEU A 421 -16.02 -4.97 7.61
C LEU A 421 -14.72 -4.26 7.22
N TYR A 422 -13.59 -4.78 7.70
CA TYR A 422 -12.27 -4.19 7.49
C TYR A 422 -11.81 -4.30 6.02
N LEU A 423 -12.04 -5.44 5.36
CA LEU A 423 -11.79 -5.62 3.92
C LEU A 423 -12.58 -4.64 3.04
N ARG A 424 -13.82 -4.31 3.42
CA ARG A 424 -14.63 -3.31 2.71
C ARG A 424 -14.09 -1.90 2.96
N LEU A 425 -13.63 -1.58 4.17
CA LEU A 425 -13.07 -0.28 4.52
C LEU A 425 -11.70 0.00 3.86
N GLU A 426 -10.90 -1.02 3.55
CA GLU A 426 -9.66 -0.85 2.77
C GLU A 426 -9.89 -0.09 1.45
N ARG A 427 -11.06 -0.30 0.83
CA ARG A 427 -11.46 0.28 -0.47
C ARG A 427 -11.74 1.78 -0.44
N ILE A 428 -11.82 2.42 0.73
CA ILE A 428 -11.97 3.87 0.81
C ILE A 428 -10.82 4.55 0.03
N GLY A 429 -11.17 5.47 -0.89
CA GLY A 429 -10.26 6.10 -1.84
C GLY A 429 -10.03 5.31 -3.13
N MET A 430 -10.70 4.18 -3.31
CA MET A 430 -10.60 3.28 -4.46
C MET A 430 -11.98 2.83 -4.92
N TYR A 431 -12.86 3.78 -5.26
CA TYR A 431 -14.16 3.43 -5.82
C TYR A 431 -13.99 2.60 -7.11
N GLU A 432 -14.85 1.60 -7.30
CA GLU A 432 -14.87 0.78 -8.50
C GLU A 432 -16.32 0.35 -8.75
N PRO A 433 -16.93 0.77 -9.87
CA PRO A 433 -18.31 0.45 -10.17
C PRO A 433 -18.58 -1.06 -10.26
N ALA A 434 -17.57 -1.89 -10.56
CA ALA A 434 -17.77 -3.33 -10.59
C ALA A 434 -18.22 -3.96 -9.25
N PHE A 435 -17.96 -3.27 -8.13
CA PHE A 435 -18.31 -3.72 -6.79
C PHE A 435 -19.74 -3.34 -6.40
N THR A 436 -20.50 -4.33 -5.92
CA THR A 436 -21.88 -4.12 -5.46
C THR A 436 -21.91 -3.42 -4.10
N LYS A 437 -22.54 -2.24 -4.07
CA LYS A 437 -22.59 -1.31 -2.91
C LYS A 437 -23.27 -1.91 -1.68
N LYS A 438 -24.29 -2.75 -1.87
CA LYS A 438 -24.96 -3.50 -0.79
C LYS A 438 -23.99 -4.25 0.12
N GLY A 439 -22.93 -4.85 -0.46
CA GLY A 439 -21.92 -5.57 0.31
C GLY A 439 -21.14 -4.69 1.30
N PHE A 440 -21.00 -3.39 1.01
CA PHE A 440 -20.38 -2.41 1.91
C PHE A 440 -21.31 -1.96 3.03
N ARG A 441 -22.64 -1.94 2.79
CA ARG A 441 -23.63 -1.64 3.83
C ARG A 441 -23.77 -2.77 4.83
N GLU A 442 -23.99 -3.99 4.35
CA GLU A 442 -24.37 -5.14 5.19
C GLU A 442 -23.34 -5.49 6.28
N VAL A 443 -22.06 -5.21 6.04
CA VAL A 443 -20.99 -5.49 7.02
C VAL A 443 -21.08 -4.63 8.28
N PHE A 444 -21.85 -3.54 8.28
CA PHE A 444 -22.10 -2.72 9.47
C PHE A 444 -23.19 -3.30 10.38
N GLY A 445 -23.95 -4.31 9.91
CA GLY A 445 -24.96 -5.00 10.71
C GLY A 445 -25.94 -4.03 11.40
N ASP A 446 -26.07 -4.16 12.73
CA ASP A 446 -26.99 -3.38 13.56
C ASP A 446 -26.64 -1.88 13.66
N ASP A 447 -25.40 -1.50 13.29
CA ASP A 447 -24.97 -0.11 13.28
C ASP A 447 -25.37 0.64 11.99
N MET A 448 -25.88 -0.05 10.97
CA MET A 448 -26.34 0.59 9.74
C MET A 448 -27.49 1.58 10.02
N PRO A 449 -27.42 2.84 9.55
CA PRO A 449 -28.54 3.77 9.64
C PRO A 449 -29.79 3.23 8.95
N LYS A 450 -30.93 3.21 9.66
CA LYS A 450 -32.17 2.55 9.21
C LYS A 450 -32.86 3.26 8.04
N ASP A 451 -32.52 4.51 7.82
CA ASP A 451 -33.06 5.36 6.76
C ASP A 451 -32.25 5.28 5.45
N ILE A 452 -31.09 4.59 5.45
CA ILE A 452 -30.31 4.32 4.24
C ILE A 452 -30.80 3.02 3.59
N ASN A 453 -31.58 3.15 2.53
CA ASN A 453 -32.07 2.00 1.76
C ASN A 453 -32.14 2.31 0.25
N PRO A 454 -30.99 2.54 -0.41
CA PRO A 454 -30.96 2.77 -1.85
C PRO A 454 -31.37 1.51 -2.64
N PRO A 455 -31.89 1.69 -3.87
CA PRO A 455 -32.05 0.62 -4.85
C PRO A 455 -30.76 -0.18 -5.08
N GLU A 456 -30.89 -1.41 -5.61
CA GLU A 456 -29.74 -2.29 -5.83
C GLU A 456 -29.00 -2.00 -7.15
N ASP A 457 -29.68 -1.42 -8.14
CA ASP A 457 -29.08 -0.99 -9.40
C ASP A 457 -28.34 0.35 -9.25
N ASP A 458 -27.30 0.55 -10.05
CA ASP A 458 -26.41 1.71 -9.93
C ASP A 458 -27.13 3.04 -10.24
N ASP A 459 -28.04 3.06 -11.22
CA ASP A 459 -28.80 4.25 -11.61
C ASP A 459 -29.76 4.66 -10.48
N GLY A 460 -30.56 3.71 -9.97
CA GLY A 460 -31.47 3.95 -8.85
C GLY A 460 -30.74 4.30 -7.56
N TRP A 461 -29.56 3.70 -7.30
CA TRP A 461 -28.70 4.11 -6.19
C TRP A 461 -28.25 5.57 -6.35
N ARG A 462 -27.78 5.96 -7.55
CA ARG A 462 -27.33 7.33 -7.82
C ARG A 462 -28.45 8.33 -7.58
N GLU A 463 -29.63 8.11 -8.16
CA GLU A 463 -30.79 8.98 -7.98
C GLU A 463 -31.16 9.14 -6.49
N TYR A 464 -31.20 8.03 -5.76
CA TYR A 464 -31.47 8.03 -4.32
C TYR A 464 -30.43 8.86 -3.56
N MET A 465 -29.15 8.72 -3.88
CA MET A 465 -28.07 9.42 -3.18
C MET A 465 -28.04 10.91 -3.51
N ILE A 466 -28.36 11.30 -4.75
CA ILE A 466 -28.51 12.71 -5.14
C ILE A 466 -29.65 13.35 -4.35
N ASP A 467 -30.81 12.69 -4.20
CA ASP A 467 -31.90 13.23 -3.39
C ASP A 467 -31.55 13.28 -1.89
N ARG A 468 -30.87 12.25 -1.36
CA ARG A 468 -30.42 12.20 0.03
C ARG A 468 -29.50 13.38 0.38
N TYR A 469 -28.60 13.74 -0.52
CA TYR A 469 -27.63 14.82 -0.32
C TYR A 469 -27.94 16.09 -1.11
N LYS A 470 -29.21 16.33 -1.48
CA LYS A 470 -29.59 17.48 -2.33
C LYS A 470 -29.29 18.85 -1.70
N ASP A 471 -29.18 18.92 -0.38
CA ASP A 471 -28.87 20.14 0.36
C ASP A 471 -27.35 20.31 0.60
N ASP A 472 -26.53 19.33 0.19
CA ASP A 472 -25.08 19.42 0.24
C ASP A 472 -24.57 20.22 -0.97
N GLU A 473 -23.94 21.37 -0.70
CA GLU A 473 -23.42 22.26 -1.76
C GLU A 473 -22.27 21.63 -2.56
N ASP A 474 -21.47 20.75 -1.94
CA ASP A 474 -20.40 20.06 -2.63
C ASP A 474 -20.94 19.03 -3.61
N VAL A 475 -22.08 18.38 -3.30
CA VAL A 475 -22.77 17.49 -4.25
C VAL A 475 -23.24 18.28 -5.48
N LYS A 476 -23.82 19.46 -5.27
CA LYS A 476 -24.22 20.35 -6.39
C LYS A 476 -23.03 20.76 -7.24
N GLU A 477 -21.91 21.12 -6.62
CA GLU A 477 -20.66 21.48 -7.31
C GLU A 477 -20.12 20.32 -8.15
N VAL A 478 -20.04 19.12 -7.57
CA VAL A 478 -19.54 17.91 -8.24
C VAL A 478 -20.42 17.54 -9.42
N ILE A 479 -21.74 17.55 -9.28
CA ILE A 479 -22.68 17.28 -10.38
C ILE A 479 -22.56 18.35 -11.48
N ALA A 480 -22.47 19.64 -11.10
CA ALA A 480 -22.34 20.73 -12.07
C ALA A 480 -21.03 20.62 -12.87
N ARG A 481 -19.96 20.11 -12.26
CA ARG A 481 -18.64 19.99 -12.89
C ARG A 481 -18.48 18.74 -13.76
N TYR A 482 -19.02 17.60 -13.32
CA TYR A 482 -18.76 16.30 -13.96
C TYR A 482 -19.99 15.69 -14.65
N GLY A 483 -21.17 16.30 -14.51
CA GLY A 483 -22.42 15.81 -15.09
C GLY A 483 -23.08 14.73 -14.23
N SER A 484 -24.40 14.57 -14.40
CA SER A 484 -25.21 13.59 -13.66
C SER A 484 -25.38 12.24 -14.36
N ASN A 485 -24.87 12.10 -15.59
CA ASN A 485 -25.15 10.99 -16.50
C ASN A 485 -24.12 9.87 -16.43
#